data_AF-A0A9P7M8C8-F1
#
_entry.id   AF-A0A9P7M8C8-F1
#
_cell.length_a   1.000
_cell.length_b   1.000
_cell.length_c   1.000
_cell.angle_alpha   90.00
_cell.angle_beta   90.00
_cell.angle_gamma   90.00
#
_symmetry.space_group_name_H-M   'P 1'
#
loop_
_entity.id
_entity.type
_entity.pdbx_description
1 polymer ?
#
loop_
_entity_poly.entity_id
_entity_poly.type
_entity_poly.pdbx_seq_one_letter_code
_entity_poly.pdbx_strand_id
1 'polypeptide(L)'
;MGINSASSLDGSNTSEGSNWLDVEPDVENIEIVSLFDDVTFSTLPAMLDYCKKQYRFDLLDNIQRLRLDFLGAVRLTNFIRTQVRDKSTLPKQISREDIDDDRYLSPVLDNDAVLFSLDEILGVMSQDEETPVNKAKAPIDELLDRNKTLEVELHTVRERFANYRLAVEQTLDRRWGVDDVLHSPLISRPNDASNSYFESYAANGTEPQNRILSMFCVKAGAAQVIAVDRSDIIDKARENIFNNAMSEKITCLKGSIEEVVLPVKEVDIIVSEWMGYCLLYEAMLPSVLFARDKYLKPDGLLVPSSVTLWIAPVKDEEFLSESVSFWHDVYGFNMKAMLEGIYDEVHIQARPKSSLCGAACPFKVLDLYKCLPEDLSFTAQYSTELNREIAAFDGFLVWFDTFFSPIGSEPAPATSMTPAAFSRSSPGHVAFTTGPHGPETHWKQGILLARPQDAALGIPESHALSGEVSFYAHSDNARGLVLGVNWLTKDGLFKQTWDLK
;
A
#
# COMPACT_ATOMS: atom_id res chain seq x y z
N MET A 1 30.22 29.11 68.64
CA MET A 1 29.89 30.41 68.04
C MET A 1 30.51 30.45 66.65
N GLY A 2 29.69 30.67 65.62
CA GLY A 2 30.12 31.33 64.39
C GLY A 2 30.82 30.50 63.30
N ILE A 3 30.09 30.36 62.18
CA ILE A 3 30.52 30.64 60.80
C ILE A 3 31.30 29.55 60.02
N ASN A 4 30.59 28.98 59.03
CA ASN A 4 30.96 28.56 57.67
C ASN A 4 32.44 28.27 57.32
N SER A 5 32.72 27.07 56.78
CA SER A 5 32.82 26.82 55.32
C SER A 5 33.43 25.44 54.99
N ALA A 6 32.83 24.80 53.96
CA ALA A 6 33.30 23.81 52.96
C ALA A 6 34.57 22.96 53.23
N SER A 7 34.67 21.67 52.90
CA SER A 7 34.01 20.85 51.87
C SER A 7 34.20 19.36 52.22
N SER A 8 33.21 18.52 51.92
CA SER A 8 33.33 17.08 51.65
C SER A 8 31.92 16.48 51.66
N LEU A 9 31.58 15.71 50.61
CA LEU A 9 30.80 14.46 50.67
C LEU A 9 30.49 13.98 49.24
N ASP A 10 31.02 12.80 48.93
CA ASP A 10 30.86 12.03 47.70
C ASP A 10 29.52 11.29 47.61
N GLY A 11 29.01 11.17 46.39
CA GLY A 11 28.45 9.92 45.85
C GLY A 11 26.94 9.68 45.94
N SER A 12 26.15 10.25 45.01
CA SER A 12 24.79 9.78 44.70
C SER A 12 24.54 9.70 43.20
N ASN A 13 24.39 8.48 42.68
CA ASN A 13 23.98 8.19 41.30
C ASN A 13 22.46 8.31 41.16
N THR A 14 22.00 9.26 40.34
CA THR A 14 20.63 9.35 39.82
C THR A 14 20.71 9.23 38.29
N SER A 15 20.12 8.18 37.72
CA SER A 15 20.01 8.01 36.27
C SER A 15 18.89 8.92 35.75
N GLU A 16 19.26 9.97 35.02
CA GLU A 16 18.32 10.74 34.21
C GLU A 16 17.88 9.89 33.01
N GLY A 17 16.56 9.74 32.88
CA GLY A 17 15.93 9.07 31.76
C GLY A 17 16.12 9.88 30.48
N SER A 18 16.59 9.20 29.43
CA SER A 18 16.67 9.75 28.08
C SER A 18 15.26 10.05 27.57
N ASN A 19 15.00 11.34 27.55
CA ASN A 19 13.88 12.03 26.94
C ASN A 19 13.99 11.92 25.41
N TRP A 20 13.29 10.97 24.79
CA TRP A 20 13.11 10.99 23.34
C TRP A 20 12.03 12.02 23.01
N LEU A 21 12.51 13.22 22.72
CA LEU A 21 11.73 14.38 22.26
C LEU A 21 11.19 14.14 20.84
N ASP A 22 10.03 14.75 20.60
CA ASP A 22 9.31 14.86 19.34
C ASP A 22 10.21 14.98 18.10
N VAL A 23 10.03 14.07 17.14
CA VAL A 23 10.57 14.24 15.78
C VAL A 23 9.67 15.26 15.09
N GLU A 24 10.08 16.53 15.10
CA GLU A 24 9.56 17.50 14.13
C GLU A 24 9.83 17.00 12.71
N PRO A 25 8.96 17.32 11.72
CA PRO A 25 9.22 16.93 10.34
C PRO A 25 10.57 17.51 9.90
N ASP A 26 11.53 16.64 9.58
CA ASP A 26 12.81 17.02 8.99
C ASP A 26 12.56 17.73 7.66
N VAL A 27 12.45 19.06 7.70
CA VAL A 27 12.65 19.90 6.54
C VAL A 27 14.14 19.83 6.27
N GLU A 28 14.58 18.94 5.38
CA GLU A 28 15.96 18.96 4.89
C GLU A 28 16.23 20.36 4.30
N ASN A 29 16.95 21.19 5.06
CA ASN A 29 17.42 22.48 4.56
C ASN A 29 18.51 22.18 3.54
N ILE A 30 18.13 22.13 2.26
CA ILE A 30 19.07 21.95 1.15
C ILE A 30 19.99 23.17 1.08
N GLU A 31 21.24 23.01 1.52
CA GLU A 31 22.27 24.04 1.38
C GLU A 31 22.96 23.92 0.01
N ILE A 32 22.77 24.94 -0.83
CA ILE A 32 23.34 24.98 -2.18
C ILE A 32 24.63 25.80 -2.14
N VAL A 33 25.77 25.13 -2.32
CA VAL A 33 27.08 25.78 -2.40
C VAL A 33 27.30 26.39 -3.79
N SER A 34 27.80 27.62 -3.82
CA SER A 34 28.25 28.32 -5.02
C SER A 34 29.23 27.50 -5.86
N LEU A 35 29.29 27.76 -7.17
CA LEU A 35 30.21 27.07 -8.07
C LEU A 35 31.67 27.51 -7.89
N PHE A 36 31.92 28.69 -7.31
CA PHE A 36 33.22 29.36 -7.34
C PHE A 36 33.82 29.65 -5.96
N ASP A 37 33.04 29.53 -4.89
CA ASP A 37 33.44 29.81 -3.51
C ASP A 37 32.54 29.08 -2.50
N ASP A 38 32.84 29.22 -1.22
CA ASP A 38 32.18 28.50 -0.13
C ASP A 38 30.86 29.18 0.33
N VAL A 39 30.30 30.10 -0.46
CA VAL A 39 29.04 30.79 -0.12
C VAL A 39 27.86 29.87 -0.38
N THR A 40 26.95 29.77 0.60
CA THR A 40 25.77 28.90 0.53
C THR A 40 24.46 29.66 0.34
N PHE A 41 23.49 29.01 -0.29
CA PHE A 41 22.18 29.55 -0.64
C PHE A 41 21.08 28.55 -0.31
N SER A 42 19.90 29.06 0.03
CA SER A 42 18.71 28.23 0.26
C SER A 42 17.91 27.91 -1.01
N THR A 43 18.24 28.53 -2.15
CA THR A 43 17.59 28.28 -3.45
C THR A 43 18.58 28.36 -4.62
N LEU A 44 18.38 27.51 -5.62
CA LEU A 44 19.24 27.41 -6.81
C LEU A 44 19.24 28.70 -7.65
N PRO A 45 18.10 29.38 -7.89
CA PRO A 45 18.09 30.63 -8.64
C PRO A 45 18.90 31.75 -7.97
N ALA A 46 18.92 31.80 -6.63
CA ALA A 46 19.71 32.78 -5.90
C ALA A 46 21.23 32.54 -6.06
N MET A 47 21.66 31.29 -5.99
CA MET A 47 23.06 30.90 -6.23
C MET A 47 23.49 31.21 -7.68
N LEU A 48 22.63 30.91 -8.66
CA LEU A 48 22.91 31.20 -10.07
C LEU A 48 23.02 32.70 -10.35
N ASP A 49 22.12 33.53 -9.79
CA ASP A 49 22.18 34.99 -9.91
C ASP A 49 23.44 35.57 -9.26
N TYR A 50 23.87 35.00 -8.11
CA TYR A 50 25.13 35.35 -7.47
C TYR A 50 26.34 35.05 -8.38
N CYS A 51 26.41 33.85 -8.97
CA CYS A 51 27.47 33.48 -9.91
C CYS A 51 27.54 34.43 -11.12
N LYS A 52 26.37 34.85 -11.66
CA LYS A 52 26.30 35.82 -12.76
C LYS A 52 26.83 37.19 -12.35
N LYS A 53 26.47 37.69 -11.17
CA LYS A 53 26.86 39.03 -10.71
C LYS A 53 28.32 39.10 -10.29
N GLN A 54 28.78 38.13 -9.53
CA GLN A 54 30.10 38.14 -8.91
C GLN A 54 31.19 37.61 -9.83
N TYR A 55 30.92 36.51 -10.55
CA TYR A 55 31.90 35.81 -11.39
C TYR A 55 31.66 36.02 -12.89
N ARG A 56 30.60 36.73 -13.27
CA ARG A 56 30.17 36.91 -14.67
C ARG A 56 30.02 35.58 -15.40
N PHE A 57 29.60 34.55 -14.66
CA PHE A 57 29.43 33.21 -15.17
C PHE A 57 27.95 32.80 -15.12
N ASP A 58 27.44 32.34 -16.26
CA ASP A 58 26.06 31.89 -16.41
C ASP A 58 26.05 30.39 -16.77
N LEU A 59 25.70 29.54 -15.81
CA LEU A 59 25.68 28.09 -16.00
C LEU A 59 24.68 27.68 -17.08
N LEU A 60 23.50 28.30 -17.09
CA LEU A 60 22.42 27.98 -18.03
C LEU A 60 22.79 28.34 -19.47
N ASP A 61 23.37 29.53 -19.66
CA ASP A 61 23.85 29.95 -20.98
C ASP A 61 24.93 29.00 -21.51
N ASN A 62 25.84 28.52 -20.66
CA ASN A 62 26.87 27.56 -21.06
C ASN A 62 26.30 26.18 -21.41
N ILE A 63 25.32 25.68 -20.63
CA ILE A 63 24.61 24.43 -20.94
C ILE A 63 23.90 24.54 -22.30
N GLN A 64 23.21 25.66 -22.57
CA GLN A 64 22.49 25.88 -23.83
C GLN A 64 23.45 26.03 -25.01
N ARG A 65 24.45 26.90 -24.87
CA ARG A 65 25.43 27.20 -25.91
C ARG A 65 26.22 25.95 -26.30
N LEU A 66 26.55 25.10 -25.34
CA LEU A 66 27.24 23.84 -25.56
C LEU A 66 26.29 22.68 -25.87
N ARG A 67 24.96 22.88 -25.85
CA ARG A 67 23.93 21.85 -26.04
C ARG A 67 24.21 20.59 -25.23
N LEU A 68 24.39 20.76 -23.92
CA LEU A 68 24.72 19.68 -23.01
C LEU A 68 23.45 18.95 -22.58
N ASP A 69 23.51 17.63 -22.57
CA ASP A 69 22.54 16.79 -21.88
C ASP A 69 22.85 16.74 -20.37
N PHE A 70 22.08 15.97 -19.61
CA PHE A 70 22.28 15.81 -18.16
C PHE A 70 23.73 15.47 -17.82
N LEU A 71 24.30 14.49 -18.51
CA LEU A 71 25.66 14.06 -18.26
C LEU A 71 26.70 15.14 -18.61
N GLY A 72 26.48 15.89 -19.70
CA GLY A 72 27.28 17.04 -20.05
C GLY A 72 27.21 18.17 -19.01
N ALA A 73 26.03 18.43 -18.43
CA ALA A 73 25.84 19.43 -17.38
C ALA A 73 26.53 19.02 -16.06
N VAL A 74 26.51 17.72 -15.73
CA VAL A 74 27.30 17.14 -14.62
C VAL A 74 28.80 17.37 -14.86
N ARG A 75 29.29 17.03 -16.05
CA ARG A 75 30.72 17.24 -16.42
C ARG A 75 31.12 18.71 -16.33
N LEU A 76 30.27 19.63 -16.80
CA LEU A 76 30.53 21.07 -16.71
C LEU A 76 30.60 21.56 -15.25
N THR A 77 29.67 21.12 -14.40
CA THR A 77 29.61 21.51 -12.99
C THR A 77 30.85 21.03 -12.24
N ASN A 78 31.23 19.75 -12.43
CA ASN A 78 32.43 19.18 -11.83
C ASN A 78 33.73 19.73 -12.41
N PHE A 79 33.76 20.10 -13.70
CA PHE A 79 34.88 20.81 -14.30
C PHE A 79 35.14 22.12 -13.57
N ILE A 80 34.11 22.96 -13.41
CA ILE A 80 34.22 24.26 -12.74
C ILE A 80 34.74 24.07 -11.31
N ARG A 81 34.12 23.17 -10.54
CA ARG A 81 34.51 22.91 -9.15
C ARG A 81 35.91 22.34 -9.02
N THR A 82 36.34 21.49 -9.95
CA THR A 82 37.72 20.98 -10.00
C THR A 82 38.72 22.12 -10.21
N GLN A 83 38.45 23.02 -11.18
CA GLN A 83 39.35 24.15 -11.45
C GLN A 83 39.42 25.11 -10.27
N VAL A 84 38.30 25.36 -9.60
CA VAL A 84 38.22 26.22 -8.39
C VAL A 84 39.01 25.60 -7.23
N ARG A 85 38.80 24.30 -6.95
CA ARG A 85 39.55 23.56 -5.92
C ARG A 85 41.04 23.59 -6.17
N ASP A 86 41.45 23.38 -7.42
CA ASP A 86 42.85 23.34 -7.83
C ASP A 86 43.44 24.75 -8.06
N LYS A 87 42.68 25.82 -7.77
CA LYS A 87 43.04 27.24 -7.94
C LYS A 87 43.53 27.60 -9.35
N SER A 88 43.02 26.89 -10.35
CA SER A 88 43.34 27.05 -11.76
C SER A 88 42.39 28.05 -12.41
N THR A 89 42.87 28.82 -13.38
CA THR A 89 42.04 29.80 -14.09
C THR A 89 41.14 29.11 -15.10
N LEU A 90 39.83 29.36 -15.03
CA LEU A 90 38.89 28.90 -16.03
C LEU A 90 39.16 29.55 -17.40
N PRO A 91 38.99 28.82 -18.51
CA PRO A 91 39.04 29.39 -19.85
C PRO A 91 38.04 30.55 -19.98
N LYS A 92 38.40 31.58 -20.75
CA LYS A 92 37.49 32.72 -21.02
C LYS A 92 36.17 32.28 -21.67
N GLN A 93 36.19 31.15 -22.36
CA GLN A 93 35.04 30.50 -22.95
C GLN A 93 35.27 28.99 -22.88
N ILE A 94 34.39 28.27 -22.18
CA ILE A 94 34.47 26.82 -22.01
C ILE A 94 34.00 26.15 -23.31
N SER A 95 34.77 25.24 -23.87
CA SER A 95 34.38 24.42 -25.03
C SER A 95 33.96 23.01 -24.59
N ARG A 96 33.47 22.18 -25.52
CA ARG A 96 33.13 20.79 -25.20
C ARG A 96 34.38 19.97 -24.87
N GLU A 97 35.49 20.27 -25.53
CA GLU A 97 36.77 19.61 -25.32
C GLU A 97 37.33 19.85 -23.91
N ASP A 98 37.01 20.98 -23.27
CA ASP A 98 37.43 21.27 -21.89
C ASP A 98 36.77 20.34 -20.86
N ILE A 99 35.58 19.83 -21.18
CA ILE A 99 34.74 19.02 -20.27
C ILE A 99 34.60 17.56 -20.72
N ASP A 100 35.18 17.17 -21.86
CA ASP A 100 35.11 15.82 -22.43
C ASP A 100 36.17 14.89 -21.84
N ASP A 101 36.11 14.72 -20.52
CA ASP A 101 36.93 13.79 -19.76
C ASP A 101 36.07 13.11 -18.69
N ASP A 102 36.12 11.77 -18.63
CA ASP A 102 35.34 10.96 -17.70
C ASP A 102 35.65 11.25 -16.22
N ARG A 103 36.79 11.88 -15.91
CA ARG A 103 37.10 12.33 -14.55
C ARG A 103 36.07 13.31 -14.00
N TYR A 104 35.35 14.03 -14.86
CA TYR A 104 34.30 14.98 -14.44
C TYR A 104 32.93 14.32 -14.23
N LEU A 105 32.82 13.00 -14.40
CA LEU A 105 31.63 12.23 -13.98
C LEU A 105 31.62 11.93 -12.49
N SER A 106 32.74 12.15 -11.80
CA SER A 106 32.82 11.99 -10.35
C SER A 106 32.56 13.33 -9.65
N PRO A 107 31.66 13.38 -8.65
CA PRO A 107 31.35 14.62 -7.94
C PRO A 107 32.58 15.17 -7.20
N VAL A 108 32.76 16.48 -7.24
CA VAL A 108 33.86 17.18 -6.55
C VAL A 108 33.50 17.53 -5.10
N LEU A 109 32.21 17.73 -4.84
CA LEU A 109 31.65 18.04 -3.53
C LEU A 109 30.72 16.90 -3.11
N ASP A 110 30.84 16.46 -1.86
CA ASP A 110 29.92 15.50 -1.27
C ASP A 110 28.53 16.13 -1.09
N ASN A 111 27.47 15.41 -1.47
CA ASN A 111 26.08 15.88 -1.42
C ASN A 111 25.82 17.20 -2.18
N ASP A 112 26.37 17.31 -3.40
CA ASP A 112 26.20 18.50 -4.23
C ASP A 112 24.75 18.72 -4.68
N ALA A 113 24.04 19.59 -3.97
CA ALA A 113 22.68 20.02 -4.29
C ALA A 113 22.52 20.52 -5.73
N VAL A 114 23.56 21.10 -6.34
CA VAL A 114 23.49 21.57 -7.73
C VAL A 114 23.35 20.39 -8.70
N LEU A 115 24.07 19.28 -8.48
CA LEU A 115 23.99 18.10 -9.34
C LEU A 115 22.61 17.43 -9.28
N PHE A 116 22.00 17.40 -8.09
CA PHE A 116 20.66 16.86 -7.90
C PHE A 116 19.57 17.73 -8.56
N SER A 117 19.79 19.03 -8.66
CA SER A 117 18.84 19.97 -9.29
C SER A 117 19.10 20.20 -10.79
N LEU A 118 20.05 19.51 -11.43
CA LEU A 118 20.33 19.67 -12.86
C LEU A 118 19.15 19.22 -13.75
N ASP A 119 18.37 18.24 -13.32
CA ASP A 119 17.18 17.78 -14.06
C ASP A 119 16.09 18.86 -14.11
N GLU A 120 15.89 19.59 -13.01
CA GLU A 120 14.96 20.73 -12.98
C GLU A 120 15.43 21.84 -13.93
N ILE A 121 16.74 22.11 -13.95
CA ILE A 121 17.36 23.07 -14.87
C ILE A 121 17.11 22.68 -16.34
N LEU A 122 17.36 21.43 -16.72
CA LEU A 122 17.23 20.96 -18.09
C LEU A 122 15.76 20.84 -18.53
N GLY A 123 14.86 20.56 -17.59
CA GLY A 123 13.42 20.55 -17.80
C GLY A 123 12.83 21.92 -18.12
N VAL A 124 13.36 23.00 -17.52
CA VAL A 124 12.94 24.37 -17.85
C VAL A 124 13.44 24.79 -19.23
N MET A 125 14.66 24.38 -19.61
CA MET A 125 15.27 24.76 -20.89
C MET A 125 14.64 24.08 -22.11
N SER A 126 14.05 22.90 -21.93
CA SER A 126 13.34 22.17 -23.00
C SER A 126 11.94 22.75 -23.31
N GLN A 127 11.45 23.72 -22.52
CA GLN A 127 10.21 24.46 -22.81
C GLN A 127 10.42 25.69 -23.70
N ASP A 128 11.66 26.16 -23.87
CA ASP A 128 12.00 27.39 -24.63
C ASP A 128 12.58 27.11 -26.04
N GLU A 129 12.73 25.84 -26.45
CA GLU A 129 13.32 25.45 -27.75
C GLU A 129 12.33 25.26 -28.93
N GLU A 130 11.16 25.90 -28.94
CA GLU A 130 10.36 26.01 -30.17
C GLU A 130 10.19 27.45 -30.66
N THR A 131 10.99 27.82 -31.67
CA THR A 131 10.74 28.95 -32.57
C THR A 131 10.77 28.47 -34.03
N PRO A 132 10.14 29.16 -35.00
CA PRO A 132 8.70 29.23 -35.21
C PRO A 132 8.34 28.86 -36.67
N VAL A 133 7.67 27.73 -36.92
CA VAL A 133 7.11 27.46 -38.26
C VAL A 133 5.71 26.86 -38.14
N ASN A 134 4.73 27.61 -38.64
CA ASN A 134 3.32 27.25 -38.84
C ASN A 134 2.49 26.87 -37.60
N LYS A 135 2.02 27.89 -36.88
CA LYS A 135 0.82 27.80 -36.03
C LYS A 135 -0.43 27.57 -36.90
N ALA A 136 -0.78 26.32 -37.14
CA ALA A 136 -2.17 25.92 -37.03
C ALA A 136 -2.39 25.60 -35.54
N LYS A 137 -3.27 26.36 -34.87
CA LYS A 137 -3.65 26.13 -33.46
C LYS A 137 -4.18 24.70 -33.31
N ALA A 138 -3.42 23.80 -32.69
CA ALA A 138 -4.02 22.66 -32.02
C ALA A 138 -4.86 23.21 -30.84
N PRO A 139 -6.08 22.70 -30.60
CA PRO A 139 -6.98 23.26 -29.60
C PRO A 139 -6.38 23.08 -28.20
N ILE A 140 -6.55 24.09 -27.35
CA ILE A 140 -6.15 24.09 -25.93
C ILE A 140 -6.67 22.84 -25.19
N ASP A 141 -7.77 22.26 -25.67
CA ASP A 141 -8.35 21.02 -25.14
C ASP A 141 -7.42 19.81 -25.27
N GLU A 142 -6.62 19.70 -26.33
CA GLU A 142 -5.72 18.56 -26.56
C GLU A 142 -4.49 18.61 -25.64
N LEU A 143 -4.03 19.83 -25.32
CA LEU A 143 -2.97 20.06 -24.34
C LEU A 143 -3.44 19.84 -22.89
N LEU A 144 -4.70 20.18 -22.60
CA LEU A 144 -5.33 19.88 -21.31
C LEU A 144 -5.53 18.38 -21.12
N ASP A 145 -5.92 17.66 -22.19
CA ASP A 145 -6.11 16.21 -22.13
C ASP A 145 -4.79 15.46 -21.94
N ARG A 146 -3.73 15.93 -22.60
CA ARG A 146 -2.38 15.38 -22.42
C ARG A 146 -1.80 15.67 -21.05
N ASN A 147 -2.03 16.86 -20.47
CA ASN A 147 -1.63 17.14 -19.09
C ASN A 147 -2.36 16.24 -18.10
N LYS A 148 -3.67 16.06 -18.24
CA LYS A 148 -4.42 15.11 -17.41
C LYS A 148 -3.88 13.69 -17.52
N THR A 149 -3.55 13.27 -18.74
CA THR A 149 -2.99 11.92 -18.97
C THR A 149 -1.63 11.76 -18.27
N LEU A 150 -0.75 12.75 -18.40
CA LEU A 150 0.57 12.73 -17.76
C LEU A 150 0.48 12.84 -16.24
N GLU A 151 -0.46 13.61 -15.70
CA GLU A 151 -0.72 13.68 -14.25
C GLU A 151 -1.17 12.32 -13.70
N VAL A 152 -2.01 11.60 -14.45
CA VAL A 152 -2.45 10.24 -14.10
C VAL A 152 -1.29 9.24 -14.17
N GLU A 153 -0.45 9.30 -15.20
CA GLU A 153 0.74 8.44 -15.31
C GLU A 153 1.73 8.70 -14.18
N LEU A 154 1.99 9.96 -13.86
CA LEU A 154 2.92 10.35 -12.79
C LEU A 154 2.41 9.93 -11.42
N HIS A 155 1.09 10.03 -11.20
CA HIS A 155 0.45 9.50 -9.99
C HIS A 155 0.59 7.96 -9.91
N THR A 156 0.36 7.26 -11.01
CA THR A 156 0.47 5.80 -11.10
C THR A 156 1.92 5.34 -10.81
N VAL A 157 2.91 6.01 -11.38
CA VAL A 157 4.33 5.68 -11.15
C VAL A 157 4.72 5.93 -9.69
N ARG A 158 4.27 7.03 -9.09
CA ARG A 158 4.51 7.32 -7.66
C ARG A 158 3.87 6.26 -6.75
N GLU A 159 2.67 5.81 -7.09
CA GLU A 159 1.97 4.76 -6.35
C GLU A 159 2.69 3.40 -6.50
N ARG A 160 3.14 3.04 -7.70
CA ARG A 160 3.98 1.85 -7.92
C ARG A 160 5.27 1.91 -7.09
N PHE A 161 5.93 3.06 -7.05
CA PHE A 161 7.16 3.25 -6.27
C PHE A 161 6.92 3.15 -4.75
N ALA A 162 5.81 3.72 -4.26
CA ALA A 162 5.42 3.61 -2.85
C ALA A 162 5.10 2.16 -2.46
N ASN A 163 4.36 1.44 -3.31
CA ASN A 163 4.06 0.02 -3.11
C ASN A 163 5.33 -0.84 -3.14
N TYR A 164 6.28 -0.54 -4.04
CA TYR A 164 7.57 -1.21 -4.10
C TYR A 164 8.38 -1.00 -2.81
N ARG A 165 8.47 0.25 -2.33
CA ARG A 165 9.18 0.57 -1.09
C ARG A 165 8.60 -0.19 0.10
N LEU A 166 7.27 -0.25 0.21
CA LEU A 166 6.58 -0.98 1.28
C LEU A 166 6.84 -2.49 1.20
N ALA A 167 6.81 -3.07 0.01
CA ALA A 167 7.08 -4.50 -0.19
C ALA A 167 8.54 -4.86 0.19
N VAL A 168 9.50 -4.01 -0.17
CA VAL A 168 10.92 -4.18 0.19
C VAL A 168 11.12 -4.08 1.70
N GLU A 169 10.50 -3.08 2.34
CA GLU A 169 10.56 -2.85 3.79
C GLU A 169 10.00 -4.05 4.57
N GLN A 170 8.81 -4.54 4.20
CA GLN A 170 8.19 -5.73 4.80
C GLN A 170 9.06 -7.00 4.63
N THR A 171 9.75 -7.12 3.49
CA THR A 171 10.63 -8.27 3.22
C THR A 171 11.92 -8.21 4.04
N LEU A 172 12.43 -7.01 4.32
CA LEU A 172 13.65 -6.79 5.10
C LEU A 172 13.40 -6.99 6.61
N ASP A 173 12.30 -6.43 7.14
CA ASP A 173 11.94 -6.56 8.56
C ASP A 173 11.68 -8.02 8.97
N ARG A 174 11.07 -8.81 8.08
CA ARG A 174 10.80 -10.24 8.33
C ARG A 174 12.06 -11.11 8.34
N ARG A 175 13.17 -10.63 7.77
CA ARG A 175 14.42 -11.41 7.58
C ARG A 175 15.51 -11.13 8.62
N TRP A 176 15.49 -9.98 9.31
CA TRP A 176 16.59 -9.54 10.19
C TRP A 176 16.28 -9.57 11.70
N GLY A 177 15.19 -10.19 12.12
CA GLY A 177 14.95 -10.51 13.53
C GLY A 177 15.89 -11.59 14.05
N VAL A 178 17.14 -11.25 14.37
CA VAL A 178 18.12 -12.14 15.03
C VAL A 178 18.19 -11.84 16.53
N ASP A 179 18.10 -12.92 17.29
CA ASP A 179 18.27 -13.10 18.73
C ASP A 179 19.28 -12.17 19.43
N ASP A 180 18.85 -11.58 20.55
CA ASP A 180 19.76 -11.26 21.64
C ASP A 180 19.19 -11.80 22.97
N VAL A 181 19.69 -12.98 23.36
CA VAL A 181 19.38 -13.65 24.64
C VAL A 181 20.44 -13.26 25.67
N LEU A 182 20.05 -12.48 26.67
CA LEU A 182 20.75 -12.41 27.96
C LEU A 182 19.77 -12.51 29.13
N HIS A 183 20.03 -13.47 30.02
CA HIS A 183 19.19 -13.95 31.12
C HIS A 183 18.98 -12.97 32.29
N SER A 184 17.73 -12.84 32.77
CA SER A 184 17.31 -13.15 34.16
C SER A 184 15.78 -13.01 34.38
N PRO A 185 15.19 -13.68 35.39
CA PRO A 185 13.88 -14.31 35.24
C PRO A 185 12.75 -13.54 35.93
N LEU A 186 11.73 -13.11 35.18
CA LEU A 186 10.43 -12.77 35.75
C LEU A 186 9.30 -13.11 34.75
N ILE A 187 8.51 -14.11 35.15
CA ILE A 187 7.12 -14.44 34.79
C ILE A 187 6.64 -13.85 33.45
N SER A 188 6.65 -14.70 32.43
CA SER A 188 6.08 -14.45 31.09
C SER A 188 4.56 -14.26 31.14
N ARG A 189 4.09 -13.10 30.66
CA ARG A 189 2.77 -12.97 30.01
C ARG A 189 3.00 -12.99 28.48
N PRO A 190 2.13 -13.62 27.67
CA PRO A 190 2.32 -13.67 26.23
C PRO A 190 2.24 -12.24 25.66
N ASN A 191 3.22 -11.87 24.84
CA ASN A 191 3.24 -10.61 24.11
C ASN A 191 2.02 -10.55 23.16
N ASP A 192 1.25 -9.48 23.28
CA ASP A 192 -0.05 -9.28 22.64
C ASP A 192 0.18 -8.77 21.21
N ALA A 193 0.36 -9.69 20.25
CA ALA A 193 0.46 -9.38 18.82
C ALA A 193 -0.78 -8.64 18.26
N SER A 194 -1.86 -8.52 19.05
CA SER A 194 -3.02 -7.69 18.74
C SER A 194 -2.70 -6.19 18.75
N ASN A 195 -1.79 -5.71 19.61
CA ASN A 195 -1.57 -4.26 19.73
C ASN A 195 -0.80 -3.70 18.52
N SER A 196 0.24 -4.38 18.05
CA SER A 196 1.05 -3.88 16.93
C SER A 196 0.28 -3.83 15.60
N TYR A 197 -0.75 -4.66 15.44
CA TYR A 197 -1.59 -4.70 14.24
C TYR A 197 -2.54 -3.48 14.15
N PHE A 198 -3.21 -3.14 15.24
CA PHE A 198 -4.05 -1.93 15.26
C PHE A 198 -3.20 -0.66 15.21
N GLU A 199 -1.98 -0.71 15.73
CA GLU A 199 -0.98 0.34 15.55
C GLU A 199 -0.51 0.44 14.09
N SER A 200 -0.28 -0.66 13.35
CA SER A 200 0.12 -0.59 11.93
C SER A 200 -0.99 -0.09 11.01
N TYR A 201 -2.25 -0.46 11.26
CA TYR A 201 -3.40 0.12 10.55
C TYR A 201 -3.61 1.60 10.91
N ALA A 202 -3.33 1.99 12.16
CA ALA A 202 -3.36 3.40 12.58
C ALA A 202 -2.15 4.21 12.03
N ALA A 203 -0.99 3.58 11.82
CA ALA A 203 0.23 4.21 11.34
C ALA A 203 0.25 4.42 9.81
N ASN A 204 -0.44 3.57 9.04
CA ASN A 204 -0.47 3.64 7.58
C ASN A 204 -1.52 4.60 6.99
N GLY A 205 -2.01 5.58 7.76
CA GLY A 205 -2.78 6.71 7.22
C GLY A 205 -4.16 6.37 6.64
N THR A 206 -4.67 5.14 6.83
CA THR A 206 -6.04 4.79 6.49
C THR A 206 -6.92 4.97 7.73
N GLU A 207 -7.90 5.85 7.61
CA GLU A 207 -8.76 6.31 8.71
C GLU A 207 -9.32 5.15 9.55
N PRO A 208 -9.50 5.32 10.87
CA PRO A 208 -9.98 4.25 11.74
C PRO A 208 -11.41 3.81 11.37
N GLN A 209 -11.50 2.75 10.56
CA GLN A 209 -12.70 2.36 9.80
C GLN A 209 -13.90 2.01 10.70
N ASN A 210 -13.70 1.34 11.84
CA ASN A 210 -14.81 1.02 12.76
C ASN A 210 -15.37 2.24 13.53
N ARG A 211 -14.66 3.35 13.56
CA ARG A 211 -14.97 4.50 14.44
C ARG A 211 -15.70 5.62 13.72
N ILE A 212 -15.54 5.72 12.41
CA ILE A 212 -16.36 6.60 11.56
C ILE A 212 -17.78 6.04 11.36
N LEU A 213 -17.95 4.72 11.28
CA LEU A 213 -19.25 4.06 11.11
C LEU A 213 -20.24 4.42 12.22
N SER A 214 -19.76 4.53 13.46
CA SER A 214 -20.58 4.96 14.60
C SER A 214 -21.16 6.36 14.42
N MET A 215 -20.35 7.30 13.91
CA MET A 215 -20.79 8.67 13.62
C MET A 215 -21.75 8.71 12.41
N PHE A 216 -21.55 7.85 11.39
CA PHE A 216 -22.52 7.69 10.31
C PHE A 216 -23.87 7.18 10.81
N CYS A 217 -23.90 6.22 11.74
CA CYS A 217 -25.13 5.73 12.34
C CYS A 217 -25.90 6.86 13.06
N VAL A 218 -25.20 7.71 13.82
CA VAL A 218 -25.82 8.89 14.45
C VAL A 218 -26.36 9.87 13.41
N LYS A 219 -25.60 10.17 12.34
CA LYS A 219 -26.07 11.03 11.24
C LYS A 219 -27.29 10.46 10.51
N ALA A 220 -27.37 9.13 10.39
CA ALA A 220 -28.51 8.43 9.82
C ALA A 220 -29.74 8.41 10.75
N GLY A 221 -29.62 8.90 11.99
CA GLY A 221 -30.73 9.04 12.93
C GLY A 221 -30.78 7.99 14.03
N ALA A 222 -29.71 7.21 14.25
CA ALA A 222 -29.65 6.29 15.38
C ALA A 222 -29.87 7.03 16.71
N ALA A 223 -30.73 6.46 17.56
CA ALA A 223 -31.03 7.02 18.88
C ALA A 223 -29.85 6.89 19.84
N GLN A 224 -29.17 5.74 19.79
CA GLN A 224 -27.97 5.41 20.55
C GLN A 224 -27.09 4.47 19.72
N VAL A 225 -25.77 4.57 19.89
CA VAL A 225 -24.76 3.72 19.23
C VAL A 225 -23.79 3.22 20.29
N ILE A 226 -23.46 1.93 20.23
CA ILE A 226 -22.44 1.33 21.10
C ILE A 226 -21.28 0.92 20.20
N ALA A 227 -20.15 1.61 20.35
CA ALA A 227 -18.92 1.32 19.62
C ALA A 227 -18.03 0.42 20.48
N VAL A 228 -17.70 -0.77 19.98
CA VAL A 228 -16.83 -1.73 20.68
C VAL A 228 -15.56 -1.91 19.86
N ASP A 229 -14.41 -1.74 20.49
CA ASP A 229 -13.10 -1.95 19.87
C ASP A 229 -12.09 -2.36 20.96
N ARG A 230 -11.27 -3.38 20.71
CA ARG A 230 -10.26 -3.85 21.68
C ARG A 230 -9.08 -2.89 21.78
N SER A 231 -8.78 -2.16 20.72
CA SER A 231 -7.53 -1.41 20.58
C SER A 231 -7.55 -0.02 21.22
N ASP A 232 -6.37 0.49 21.58
CA ASP A 232 -6.18 1.78 22.30
C ASP A 232 -6.71 3.00 21.55
N ILE A 233 -6.78 2.87 20.25
CA ILE A 233 -7.31 3.81 19.27
C ILE A 233 -8.81 4.14 19.51
N ILE A 234 -9.51 3.38 20.35
CA ILE A 234 -10.85 3.74 20.86
C ILE A 234 -10.83 5.02 21.71
N ASP A 235 -9.71 5.33 22.36
CA ASP A 235 -9.53 6.57 23.13
C ASP A 235 -9.54 7.79 22.21
N LYS A 236 -8.93 7.67 21.02
CA LYS A 236 -9.04 8.68 19.94
C LYS A 236 -10.43 8.73 19.33
N ALA A 237 -11.16 7.61 19.27
CA ALA A 237 -12.55 7.62 18.86
C ALA A 237 -13.40 8.51 19.77
N ARG A 238 -13.23 8.37 21.10
CA ARG A 238 -13.93 9.19 22.09
C ARG A 238 -13.66 10.68 21.89
N GLU A 239 -12.40 11.04 21.63
CA GLU A 239 -12.00 12.42 21.31
C GLU A 239 -12.70 12.94 20.04
N ASN A 240 -12.70 12.16 18.96
CA ASN A 240 -13.38 12.53 17.72
C ASN A 240 -14.90 12.67 17.90
N ILE A 241 -15.53 11.75 18.64
CA ILE A 241 -16.96 11.79 18.95
C ILE A 241 -17.31 13.05 19.76
N PHE A 242 -16.46 13.42 20.71
CA PHE A 242 -16.60 14.65 21.49
C PHE A 242 -16.51 15.90 20.62
N ASN A 243 -15.48 15.98 19.78
CA ASN A 243 -15.27 17.11 18.88
C ASN A 243 -16.41 17.28 17.87
N ASN A 244 -17.15 16.22 17.56
CA ASN A 244 -18.32 16.24 16.67
C ASN A 244 -19.67 16.35 17.41
N ALA A 245 -19.67 16.66 18.71
CA ALA A 245 -20.87 16.82 19.53
C ALA A 245 -21.80 15.58 19.53
N MET A 246 -21.22 14.38 19.50
CA MET A 246 -21.97 13.11 19.46
C MET A 246 -21.84 12.29 20.76
N SER A 247 -21.18 12.81 21.79
CA SER A 247 -20.91 12.09 23.05
C SER A 247 -22.14 11.57 23.79
N GLU A 248 -23.28 12.25 23.65
CA GLU A 248 -24.54 11.81 24.30
C GLU A 248 -25.20 10.62 23.60
N LYS A 249 -24.79 10.33 22.36
CA LYS A 249 -25.39 9.29 21.50
C LYS A 249 -24.47 8.11 21.23
N ILE A 250 -23.17 8.23 21.45
CA ILE A 250 -22.20 7.16 21.16
C ILE A 250 -21.48 6.77 22.45
N THR A 251 -21.67 5.52 22.86
CA THR A 251 -20.96 4.91 24.00
C THR A 251 -19.82 4.03 23.49
N CYS A 252 -18.58 4.35 23.85
CA CYS A 252 -17.40 3.57 23.47
C CYS A 252 -16.98 2.59 24.57
N LEU A 253 -16.93 1.29 24.25
CA LEU A 253 -16.50 0.21 25.13
C LEU A 253 -15.17 -0.38 24.62
N LYS A 254 -14.13 -0.32 25.46
CA LYS A 254 -12.81 -0.88 25.13
C LYS A 254 -12.78 -2.36 25.52
N GLY A 255 -12.54 -3.23 24.56
CA GLY A 255 -12.46 -4.68 24.76
C GLY A 255 -12.95 -5.47 23.56
N SER A 256 -12.79 -6.79 23.61
CA SER A 256 -13.38 -7.71 22.63
C SER A 256 -14.90 -7.82 22.85
N ILE A 257 -15.68 -8.04 21.78
CA ILE A 257 -17.14 -8.13 21.87
C ILE A 257 -17.60 -9.33 22.71
N GLU A 258 -16.75 -10.35 22.80
CA GLU A 258 -16.89 -11.56 23.59
C GLU A 258 -16.82 -11.29 25.09
N GLU A 259 -16.01 -10.31 25.50
CA GLU A 259 -15.73 -9.99 26.91
C GLU A 259 -16.54 -8.81 27.43
N VAL A 260 -16.83 -7.81 26.59
CA VAL A 260 -17.57 -6.63 27.04
C VAL A 260 -19.05 -6.97 27.30
N VAL A 261 -19.62 -6.28 28.28
CA VAL A 261 -21.05 -6.31 28.58
C VAL A 261 -21.68 -5.05 28.02
N LEU A 262 -22.59 -5.21 27.06
CA LEU A 262 -23.33 -4.08 26.51
C LEU A 262 -24.28 -3.49 27.57
N PRO A 263 -24.51 -2.17 27.59
CA PRO A 263 -25.48 -1.53 28.49
C PRO A 263 -26.94 -1.86 28.15
N VAL A 264 -27.17 -2.69 27.12
CA VAL A 264 -28.48 -3.13 26.65
C VAL A 264 -28.45 -4.65 26.44
N LYS A 265 -29.62 -5.29 26.51
CA LYS A 265 -29.75 -6.73 26.28
C LYS A 265 -29.57 -7.08 24.80
N GLU A 266 -30.18 -6.28 23.92
CA GLU A 266 -30.26 -6.53 22.48
C GLU A 266 -30.13 -5.22 21.70
N VAL A 267 -29.70 -5.31 20.43
CA VAL A 267 -29.54 -4.21 19.49
C VAL A 267 -30.36 -4.43 18.22
N ASP A 268 -30.83 -3.35 17.62
CA ASP A 268 -31.62 -3.38 16.38
C ASP A 268 -30.75 -3.58 15.13
N ILE A 269 -29.52 -3.08 15.15
CA ILE A 269 -28.61 -3.07 13.99
C ILE A 269 -27.19 -3.36 14.48
N ILE A 270 -26.48 -4.24 13.77
CA ILE A 270 -25.04 -4.41 13.88
C ILE A 270 -24.41 -3.95 12.58
N VAL A 271 -23.52 -2.97 12.69
CA VAL A 271 -22.70 -2.46 11.58
C VAL A 271 -21.25 -2.80 11.89
N SER A 272 -20.58 -3.55 11.02
CA SER A 272 -19.18 -3.89 11.19
C SER A 272 -18.46 -3.93 9.85
N GLU A 273 -17.29 -3.32 9.80
CA GLU A 273 -16.28 -3.62 8.81
C GLU A 273 -15.41 -4.72 9.43
N TRP A 274 -15.47 -5.92 8.88
CA TRP A 274 -14.80 -7.11 9.40
C TRP A 274 -13.98 -7.83 8.34
N MET A 275 -14.04 -7.36 7.09
CA MET A 275 -13.55 -8.09 5.95
C MET A 275 -12.03 -7.96 5.92
N GLY A 276 -11.32 -9.10 5.91
CA GLY A 276 -9.88 -9.13 5.69
C GLY A 276 -9.52 -9.25 4.22
N TYR A 277 -8.22 -9.34 3.94
CA TYR A 277 -7.73 -9.79 2.64
C TYR A 277 -8.30 -11.17 2.29
N CYS A 278 -8.63 -11.38 1.02
CA CYS A 278 -9.37 -12.57 0.58
C CYS A 278 -10.62 -12.85 1.44
N LEU A 279 -11.27 -11.80 1.98
CA LEU A 279 -12.41 -11.78 2.89
C LEU A 279 -12.15 -12.30 4.31
N LEU A 280 -11.51 -13.47 4.45
CA LEU A 280 -11.45 -14.21 5.72
C LEU A 280 -10.10 -14.11 6.45
N TYR A 281 -9.11 -13.45 5.86
CA TYR A 281 -7.85 -13.19 6.57
C TYR A 281 -8.12 -12.39 7.85
N GLU A 282 -7.28 -12.61 8.86
CA GLU A 282 -7.34 -12.04 10.20
C GLU A 282 -8.49 -12.48 11.12
N ALA A 283 -9.42 -13.29 10.59
CA ALA A 283 -10.45 -13.97 11.37
C ALA A 283 -11.30 -13.05 12.27
N MET A 284 -11.76 -11.90 11.77
CA MET A 284 -12.67 -11.01 12.52
C MET A 284 -14.15 -11.41 12.43
N LEU A 285 -14.56 -12.13 11.39
CA LEU A 285 -15.94 -12.56 11.20
C LEU A 285 -16.52 -13.35 12.39
N PRO A 286 -15.81 -14.29 13.06
CA PRO A 286 -16.29 -14.96 14.27
C PRO A 286 -16.82 -14.01 15.36
N SER A 287 -16.19 -12.86 15.57
CA SER A 287 -16.64 -11.85 16.54
C SER A 287 -17.96 -11.19 16.12
N VAL A 288 -18.17 -10.97 14.83
CA VAL A 288 -19.45 -10.46 14.29
C VAL A 288 -20.55 -11.51 14.44
N LEU A 289 -20.25 -12.79 14.18
CA LEU A 289 -21.20 -13.88 14.39
C LEU A 289 -21.56 -14.03 15.88
N PHE A 290 -20.60 -13.90 16.79
CA PHE A 290 -20.85 -13.86 18.22
C PHE A 290 -21.78 -12.70 18.60
N ALA A 291 -21.52 -11.50 18.08
CA ALA A 291 -22.34 -10.32 18.35
C ALA A 291 -23.77 -10.50 17.82
N ARG A 292 -23.92 -11.07 16.62
CA ARG A 292 -25.21 -11.44 16.03
C ARG A 292 -25.99 -12.36 16.96
N ASP A 293 -25.39 -13.49 17.33
CA ASP A 293 -26.08 -14.54 18.09
C ASP A 293 -26.44 -14.11 19.51
N LYS A 294 -25.63 -13.24 20.11
CA LYS A 294 -25.82 -12.80 21.49
C LYS A 294 -26.69 -11.55 21.62
N TYR A 295 -26.54 -10.59 20.71
CA TYR A 295 -27.08 -9.24 20.89
C TYR A 295 -28.06 -8.80 19.80
N LEU A 296 -28.08 -9.39 18.61
CA LEU A 296 -29.01 -8.95 17.57
C LEU A 296 -30.44 -9.41 17.86
N LYS A 297 -31.43 -8.53 17.68
CA LYS A 297 -32.84 -8.91 17.70
C LYS A 297 -33.19 -9.87 16.55
N PRO A 298 -34.24 -10.71 16.66
CA PRO A 298 -34.64 -11.63 15.59
C PRO A 298 -34.96 -10.97 14.24
N ASP A 299 -35.38 -9.70 14.25
CA ASP A 299 -35.68 -8.87 13.08
C ASP A 299 -34.63 -7.75 12.86
N GLY A 300 -33.51 -7.84 13.56
CA GLY A 300 -32.43 -6.86 13.47
C GLY A 300 -31.68 -6.90 12.14
N LEU A 301 -30.94 -5.84 11.86
CA LEU A 301 -30.20 -5.67 10.61
C LEU A 301 -28.69 -5.93 10.79
N LEU A 302 -28.12 -6.77 9.94
CA LEU A 302 -26.68 -6.93 9.74
C LEU A 302 -26.23 -6.10 8.55
N VAL A 303 -25.17 -5.30 8.77
CA VAL A 303 -24.59 -4.40 7.77
C VAL A 303 -23.07 -4.68 7.72
N PRO A 304 -22.56 -5.37 6.67
CA PRO A 304 -23.29 -5.92 5.52
C PRO A 304 -24.19 -7.12 5.87
N SER A 305 -25.06 -7.52 4.92
CA SER A 305 -25.98 -8.65 5.10
C SER A 305 -25.43 -9.96 4.53
N SER A 306 -24.62 -9.89 3.48
CA SER A 306 -24.01 -11.06 2.86
C SER A 306 -22.81 -10.68 1.99
N VAL A 307 -21.98 -11.67 1.69
CA VAL A 307 -20.80 -11.54 0.83
C VAL A 307 -20.69 -12.73 -0.12
N THR A 308 -20.12 -12.50 -1.30
CA THR A 308 -19.83 -13.55 -2.30
C THR A 308 -18.35 -13.54 -2.63
N LEU A 309 -17.70 -14.70 -2.55
CA LEU A 309 -16.33 -14.91 -2.99
C LEU A 309 -16.29 -15.37 -4.45
N TRP A 310 -15.31 -14.82 -5.18
CA TRP A 310 -15.12 -15.02 -6.61
C TRP A 310 -13.70 -15.46 -6.92
N ILE A 311 -13.56 -16.29 -7.95
CA ILE A 311 -12.29 -16.72 -8.51
C ILE A 311 -12.28 -16.54 -10.03
N ALA A 312 -11.14 -16.17 -10.60
CA ALA A 312 -10.92 -16.18 -12.05
C ALA A 312 -9.48 -16.57 -12.38
N PRO A 313 -9.21 -17.22 -13.53
CA PRO A 313 -7.87 -17.49 -13.97
C PRO A 313 -7.21 -16.21 -14.50
N VAL A 314 -5.91 -16.03 -14.23
CA VAL A 314 -5.15 -14.87 -14.68
C VAL A 314 -4.07 -15.23 -15.68
N LYS A 315 -3.86 -14.31 -16.62
CA LYS A 315 -2.69 -14.22 -17.49
C LYS A 315 -2.22 -12.78 -17.47
N ASP A 316 -1.07 -12.53 -16.85
CA ASP A 316 -0.55 -11.21 -16.54
C ASP A 316 0.98 -11.15 -16.69
N GLU A 317 1.41 -10.88 -17.91
CA GLU A 317 2.84 -10.79 -18.25
C GLU A 317 3.53 -9.59 -17.60
N GLU A 318 2.80 -8.48 -17.41
CA GLU A 318 3.35 -7.29 -16.73
C GLU A 318 3.65 -7.61 -15.26
N PHE A 319 2.69 -8.21 -14.55
CA PHE A 319 2.89 -8.63 -13.16
C PHE A 319 4.05 -9.61 -13.01
N LEU A 320 4.11 -10.65 -13.86
CA LEU A 320 5.21 -11.61 -13.83
C LEU A 320 6.55 -10.96 -14.15
N SER A 321 6.59 -10.03 -15.11
CA SER A 321 7.81 -9.30 -15.44
C SER A 321 8.34 -8.53 -14.23
N GLU A 322 7.47 -7.78 -13.56
CA GLU A 322 7.81 -6.94 -12.41
C GLU A 322 8.10 -7.75 -11.13
N SER A 323 7.36 -8.82 -10.88
CA SER A 323 7.38 -9.53 -9.59
C SER A 323 8.20 -10.82 -9.60
N VAL A 324 8.46 -11.39 -10.78
CA VAL A 324 9.19 -12.66 -10.93
C VAL A 324 10.42 -12.51 -11.81
N SER A 325 10.24 -12.08 -13.06
CA SER A 325 11.34 -12.02 -14.05
C SER A 325 12.40 -11.00 -13.65
N PHE A 326 12.02 -9.86 -13.07
CA PHE A 326 12.94 -8.83 -12.59
C PHE A 326 14.05 -9.40 -11.70
N TRP A 327 13.71 -10.27 -10.74
CA TRP A 327 14.68 -10.85 -9.80
C TRP A 327 15.67 -11.83 -10.44
N HIS A 328 15.43 -12.27 -11.68
CA HIS A 328 16.38 -13.12 -12.40
C HIS A 328 17.63 -12.35 -12.84
N ASP A 329 17.48 -11.06 -13.13
CA ASP A 329 18.54 -10.18 -13.61
C ASP A 329 18.26 -8.72 -13.20
N VAL A 330 18.73 -8.35 -12.02
CA VAL A 330 18.66 -6.99 -11.49
C VAL A 330 19.99 -6.30 -11.81
N TYR A 331 20.04 -5.59 -12.93
CA TYR A 331 21.23 -4.87 -13.40
C TYR A 331 22.48 -5.76 -13.58
N GLY A 332 22.32 -7.00 -14.06
CA GLY A 332 23.39 -7.99 -14.21
C GLY A 332 23.55 -8.92 -13.01
N PHE A 333 22.82 -8.69 -11.92
CA PHE A 333 22.89 -9.48 -10.69
C PHE A 333 21.71 -10.45 -10.58
N ASN A 334 22.01 -11.74 -10.35
CA ASN A 334 20.99 -12.73 -10.06
C ASN A 334 20.54 -12.59 -8.60
N MET A 335 19.27 -12.23 -8.40
CA MET A 335 18.64 -12.02 -7.10
C MET A 335 17.48 -12.99 -6.84
N LYS A 336 17.52 -14.21 -7.42
CA LYS A 336 16.45 -15.21 -7.26
C LYS A 336 16.13 -15.59 -5.80
N ALA A 337 17.03 -15.32 -4.86
CA ALA A 337 16.76 -15.47 -3.42
C ALA A 337 15.60 -14.57 -2.93
N MET A 338 15.24 -13.53 -3.68
CA MET A 338 14.09 -12.67 -3.42
C MET A 338 12.76 -13.28 -3.87
N LEU A 339 12.80 -14.38 -4.64
CA LEU A 339 11.62 -15.14 -5.08
C LEU A 339 11.20 -16.22 -4.07
N GLU A 340 11.88 -16.32 -2.93
CA GLU A 340 11.50 -17.25 -1.87
C GLU A 340 10.04 -17.01 -1.45
N GLY A 341 9.22 -18.06 -1.48
CA GLY A 341 7.80 -17.98 -1.13
C GLY A 341 6.89 -17.35 -2.19
N ILE A 342 7.41 -16.86 -3.33
CA ILE A 342 6.58 -16.17 -4.35
C ILE A 342 5.43 -17.04 -4.89
N TYR A 343 5.57 -18.36 -4.91
CA TYR A 343 4.52 -19.29 -5.34
C TYR A 343 3.79 -19.97 -4.17
N ASP A 344 4.22 -19.71 -2.93
CA ASP A 344 3.68 -20.35 -1.74
C ASP A 344 2.86 -19.36 -0.88
N GLU A 345 2.92 -18.06 -1.18
CA GLU A 345 2.19 -17.00 -0.49
C GLU A 345 1.15 -16.33 -1.40
N VAL A 346 0.08 -15.80 -0.81
CA VAL A 346 -0.92 -14.99 -1.52
C VAL A 346 -0.40 -13.56 -1.69
N HIS A 347 -0.41 -13.03 -2.91
CA HIS A 347 -0.02 -11.64 -3.17
C HIS A 347 -1.23 -10.72 -3.19
N ILE A 348 -1.20 -9.67 -2.37
CA ILE A 348 -2.30 -8.69 -2.30
C ILE A 348 -1.98 -7.49 -3.19
N GLN A 349 -2.54 -7.49 -4.40
CA GLN A 349 -2.34 -6.40 -5.36
C GLN A 349 -3.58 -6.21 -6.23
N ALA A 350 -3.83 -4.96 -6.65
CA ALA A 350 -4.89 -4.67 -7.58
C ALA A 350 -4.45 -5.04 -9.00
N ARG A 351 -5.29 -5.78 -9.72
CA ARG A 351 -5.06 -6.15 -11.11
C ARG A 351 -6.14 -5.57 -12.01
N PRO A 352 -5.80 -5.11 -13.23
CA PRO A 352 -6.80 -4.67 -14.17
C PRO A 352 -7.63 -5.84 -14.70
N LYS A 353 -8.83 -5.55 -15.21
CA LYS A 353 -9.68 -6.55 -15.87
C LYS A 353 -8.96 -7.33 -16.99
N SER A 354 -8.01 -6.71 -17.68
CA SER A 354 -7.23 -7.31 -18.77
C SER A 354 -6.35 -8.49 -18.34
N SER A 355 -6.04 -8.59 -17.04
CA SER A 355 -5.31 -9.71 -16.43
C SER A 355 -6.14 -10.98 -16.38
N LEU A 356 -7.47 -10.89 -16.42
CA LEU A 356 -8.34 -12.07 -16.41
C LEU A 356 -8.32 -12.75 -17.78
N CYS A 357 -7.94 -14.03 -17.83
CA CYS A 357 -7.98 -14.84 -19.05
C CYS A 357 -9.20 -15.78 -19.12
N GLY A 358 -10.13 -15.67 -18.17
CA GLY A 358 -11.39 -16.43 -18.16
C GLY A 358 -12.49 -15.71 -17.39
N ALA A 359 -13.68 -16.28 -17.42
CA ALA A 359 -14.85 -15.73 -16.74
C ALA A 359 -14.69 -15.78 -15.20
N ALA A 360 -15.17 -14.76 -14.52
CA ALA A 360 -15.29 -14.79 -13.06
C ALA A 360 -16.32 -15.85 -12.63
N CYS A 361 -15.94 -16.70 -11.67
CA CYS A 361 -16.80 -17.75 -11.13
C CYS A 361 -17.03 -17.48 -9.63
N PRO A 362 -18.30 -17.33 -9.20
CA PRO A 362 -18.61 -17.23 -7.78
C PRO A 362 -18.59 -18.63 -7.17
N PHE A 363 -17.87 -18.83 -6.07
CA PHE A 363 -17.70 -20.16 -5.48
C PHE A 363 -18.27 -20.30 -4.07
N LYS A 364 -18.45 -19.20 -3.33
CA LYS A 364 -19.03 -19.25 -1.97
C LYS A 364 -19.83 -18.00 -1.68
N VAL A 365 -21.02 -18.18 -1.11
CA VAL A 365 -21.82 -17.10 -0.51
C VAL A 365 -21.82 -17.31 1.00
N LEU A 366 -21.54 -16.25 1.76
CA LEU A 366 -21.75 -16.22 3.21
C LEU A 366 -22.95 -15.31 3.50
N ASP A 367 -24.07 -15.95 3.88
CA ASP A 367 -25.25 -15.28 4.40
C ASP A 367 -25.02 -14.99 5.89
N LEU A 368 -24.79 -13.73 6.26
CA LEU A 368 -24.39 -13.39 7.63
C LEU A 368 -25.48 -13.65 8.67
N TYR A 369 -26.74 -13.85 8.26
CA TYR A 369 -27.81 -14.25 9.18
C TYR A 369 -27.80 -15.75 9.51
N LYS A 370 -27.14 -16.57 8.68
CA LYS A 370 -27.15 -18.04 8.80
C LYS A 370 -25.77 -18.67 8.96
N CYS A 371 -24.72 -17.95 8.58
CA CYS A 371 -23.35 -18.42 8.62
C CYS A 371 -22.95 -18.82 10.04
N LEU A 372 -22.35 -19.98 10.18
CA LEU A 372 -21.77 -20.48 11.42
C LEU A 372 -20.23 -20.40 11.35
N PRO A 373 -19.52 -20.40 12.49
CA PRO A 373 -18.05 -20.42 12.49
C PRO A 373 -17.44 -21.57 11.68
N GLU A 374 -18.08 -22.74 11.67
CA GLU A 374 -17.65 -23.88 10.85
C GLU A 374 -17.77 -23.64 9.33
N ASP A 375 -18.63 -22.73 8.88
CA ASP A 375 -18.79 -22.41 7.45
C ASP A 375 -17.61 -21.61 6.88
N LEU A 376 -16.73 -21.09 7.76
CA LEU A 376 -15.55 -20.29 7.41
C LEU A 376 -14.35 -21.15 6.98
N SER A 377 -14.42 -22.46 7.24
CA SER A 377 -13.46 -23.46 6.80
C SER A 377 -14.15 -24.40 5.81
N PHE A 378 -13.91 -24.21 4.51
CA PHE A 378 -14.72 -24.88 3.48
C PHE A 378 -13.92 -25.26 2.23
N THR A 379 -14.53 -26.14 1.44
CA THR A 379 -14.16 -26.45 0.05
C THR A 379 -15.38 -26.21 -0.82
N ALA A 380 -15.21 -25.54 -1.95
CA ALA A 380 -16.27 -25.21 -2.87
C ALA A 380 -15.84 -25.43 -4.33
N GLN A 381 -16.78 -25.86 -5.15
CA GLN A 381 -16.52 -26.10 -6.58
C GLN A 381 -16.52 -24.77 -7.35
N TYR A 382 -15.69 -24.69 -8.37
CA TYR A 382 -15.72 -23.62 -9.37
C TYR A 382 -15.57 -24.20 -10.78
N SER A 383 -16.13 -23.48 -11.75
CA SER A 383 -15.97 -23.78 -13.17
C SER A 383 -15.97 -22.49 -13.95
N THR A 384 -14.99 -22.32 -14.83
CA THR A 384 -14.78 -21.12 -15.64
C THR A 384 -14.32 -21.48 -17.03
N GLU A 385 -14.68 -20.65 -18.00
CA GLU A 385 -14.23 -20.77 -19.39
C GLU A 385 -13.24 -19.66 -19.70
N LEU A 386 -12.17 -20.03 -20.41
CA LEU A 386 -11.20 -19.07 -20.90
C LEU A 386 -11.83 -18.20 -21.98
N ASN A 387 -11.49 -16.91 -21.95
CA ASN A 387 -12.02 -15.92 -22.88
C ASN A 387 -11.07 -15.62 -24.04
N ARG A 388 -9.87 -16.20 -24.03
CA ARG A 388 -8.85 -16.08 -25.08
C ARG A 388 -7.93 -17.31 -25.09
N GLU A 389 -7.35 -17.60 -26.24
CA GLU A 389 -6.30 -18.62 -26.35
C GLU A 389 -5.04 -18.15 -25.64
N ILE A 390 -4.54 -18.97 -24.74
CA ILE A 390 -3.29 -18.77 -24.00
C ILE A 390 -2.48 -20.06 -24.04
N ALA A 391 -1.15 -19.96 -23.98
CA ALA A 391 -0.28 -21.15 -23.91
C ALA A 391 -0.25 -21.74 -22.49
N ALA A 392 -0.32 -20.86 -21.48
CA ALA A 392 -0.27 -21.16 -20.05
C ALA A 392 -0.93 -20.01 -19.31
N PHE A 393 -1.70 -20.29 -18.26
CA PHE A 393 -2.21 -19.28 -17.34
C PHE A 393 -1.21 -19.11 -16.17
N ASP A 394 -1.21 -17.97 -15.51
CA ASP A 394 -0.19 -17.62 -14.50
C ASP A 394 -0.66 -17.90 -13.06
N GLY A 395 -1.96 -18.11 -12.86
CA GLY A 395 -2.54 -18.37 -11.54
C GLY A 395 -4.03 -18.04 -11.46
N PHE A 396 -4.50 -17.76 -10.26
CA PHE A 396 -5.87 -17.32 -10.01
C PHE A 396 -5.91 -15.96 -9.31
N LEU A 397 -6.97 -15.22 -9.56
CA LEU A 397 -7.35 -14.03 -8.78
C LEU A 397 -8.55 -14.38 -7.91
N VAL A 398 -8.51 -13.98 -6.65
CA VAL A 398 -9.60 -14.15 -5.68
C VAL A 398 -9.99 -12.80 -5.10
N TRP A 399 -11.29 -12.54 -5.03
CA TRP A 399 -11.86 -11.33 -4.45
C TRP A 399 -13.26 -11.59 -3.88
N PHE A 400 -13.87 -10.57 -3.29
CA PHE A 400 -15.22 -10.66 -2.76
C PHE A 400 -16.10 -9.46 -3.14
N ASP A 401 -17.39 -9.72 -3.20
CA ASP A 401 -18.45 -8.72 -3.33
C ASP A 401 -19.24 -8.65 -2.03
N THR A 402 -19.63 -7.44 -1.65
CA THR A 402 -20.36 -7.17 -0.40
C THR A 402 -21.72 -6.58 -0.70
N PHE A 403 -22.76 -7.11 -0.03
CA PHE A 403 -24.14 -6.76 -0.26
C PHE A 403 -24.80 -6.24 1.03
N PHE A 404 -25.58 -5.18 0.89
CA PHE A 404 -26.29 -4.50 1.97
C PHE A 404 -27.79 -4.49 1.62
N SER A 405 -28.52 -5.47 2.13
CA SER A 405 -29.99 -5.45 2.08
C SER A 405 -30.52 -4.55 3.20
N PRO A 406 -31.53 -3.69 2.93
CA PRO A 406 -32.21 -2.93 3.98
C PRO A 406 -33.26 -3.74 4.75
N ILE A 407 -33.43 -5.04 4.44
CA ILE A 407 -34.46 -5.91 5.00
C ILE A 407 -33.78 -7.14 5.63
N GLY A 408 -33.80 -7.24 6.97
CA GLY A 408 -33.11 -8.32 7.68
C GLY A 408 -33.62 -9.74 7.37
N SER A 409 -34.86 -9.87 6.90
CA SER A 409 -35.44 -11.16 6.48
C SER A 409 -35.21 -11.52 5.01
N GLU A 410 -34.57 -10.65 4.23
CA GLU A 410 -34.32 -10.92 2.81
C GLU A 410 -33.23 -12.00 2.67
N PRO A 411 -33.45 -13.03 1.82
CA PRO A 411 -32.42 -14.04 1.60
C PRO A 411 -31.18 -13.43 0.96
N ALA A 412 -30.01 -14.02 1.24
CA ALA A 412 -28.80 -13.69 0.52
C ALA A 412 -29.02 -13.78 -1.01
N PRO A 413 -28.38 -12.88 -1.79
CA PRO A 413 -28.56 -12.85 -3.22
C PRO A 413 -28.08 -14.15 -3.87
N ALA A 414 -28.59 -14.42 -5.07
CA ALA A 414 -28.11 -15.54 -5.87
C ALA A 414 -26.59 -15.46 -6.06
N THR A 415 -25.91 -16.61 -6.10
CA THR A 415 -24.45 -16.69 -6.15
C THR A 415 -23.83 -15.92 -7.33
N SER A 416 -24.55 -15.83 -8.45
CA SER A 416 -24.12 -15.07 -9.64
C SER A 416 -24.50 -13.58 -9.63
N MET A 417 -25.11 -13.07 -8.55
CA MET A 417 -25.51 -11.68 -8.44
C MET A 417 -24.28 -10.77 -8.40
N THR A 418 -24.27 -9.74 -9.24
CA THR A 418 -23.22 -8.71 -9.22
C THR A 418 -23.68 -7.49 -8.42
N PRO A 419 -22.77 -6.72 -7.82
CA PRO A 419 -23.12 -5.49 -7.09
C PRO A 419 -23.96 -4.49 -7.91
N ALA A 420 -23.63 -4.31 -9.18
CA ALA A 420 -24.39 -3.42 -10.06
C ALA A 420 -25.81 -3.92 -10.38
N ALA A 421 -26.03 -5.24 -10.40
CA ALA A 421 -27.36 -5.81 -10.55
C ALA A 421 -28.15 -5.70 -9.24
N PHE A 422 -27.52 -6.00 -8.11
CA PHE A 422 -28.13 -5.94 -6.79
C PHE A 422 -28.62 -4.53 -6.44
N SER A 423 -27.77 -3.50 -6.60
CA SER A 423 -28.14 -2.11 -6.32
C SER A 423 -29.26 -1.58 -7.21
N ARG A 424 -29.52 -2.21 -8.36
CA ARG A 424 -30.65 -1.88 -9.25
C ARG A 424 -31.90 -2.72 -8.99
N SER A 425 -31.80 -3.78 -8.20
CA SER A 425 -32.88 -4.74 -8.02
C SER A 425 -34.04 -4.18 -7.20
N SER A 426 -33.76 -3.36 -6.19
CA SER A 426 -34.78 -2.73 -5.35
C SER A 426 -34.21 -1.50 -4.60
N PRO A 427 -35.00 -0.46 -4.33
CA PRO A 427 -34.55 0.74 -3.61
C PRO A 427 -33.91 0.43 -2.25
N GLY A 428 -32.82 1.13 -1.93
CA GLY A 428 -32.11 0.96 -0.66
C GLY A 428 -31.07 -0.15 -0.67
N HIS A 429 -31.04 -1.01 -1.70
CA HIS A 429 -29.94 -1.95 -1.90
C HIS A 429 -28.66 -1.22 -2.26
N VAL A 430 -27.61 -1.54 -1.52
CA VAL A 430 -26.24 -1.08 -1.78
C VAL A 430 -25.36 -2.31 -1.88
N ALA A 431 -24.36 -2.25 -2.76
CA ALA A 431 -23.34 -3.27 -2.87
C ALA A 431 -22.08 -2.69 -3.51
N PHE A 432 -20.93 -3.30 -3.23
CA PHE A 432 -19.68 -2.99 -3.90
C PHE A 432 -18.88 -4.28 -4.18
N THR A 433 -17.91 -4.17 -5.10
CA THR A 433 -16.98 -5.25 -5.45
C THR A 433 -15.56 -4.84 -5.07
N THR A 434 -14.76 -5.81 -4.61
CA THR A 434 -13.29 -5.66 -4.54
C THR A 434 -12.61 -6.22 -5.79
N GLY A 435 -13.37 -6.74 -6.75
CA GLY A 435 -12.84 -7.34 -7.95
C GLY A 435 -12.37 -6.33 -9.00
N PRO A 436 -11.66 -6.80 -10.03
CA PRO A 436 -11.02 -5.97 -11.06
C PRO A 436 -12.01 -5.25 -12.01
N HIS A 437 -13.31 -5.40 -11.77
CA HIS A 437 -14.38 -4.72 -12.50
C HIS A 437 -14.87 -3.44 -11.81
N GLY A 438 -14.56 -3.26 -10.52
CA GLY A 438 -14.91 -2.07 -9.76
C GLY A 438 -13.71 -1.13 -9.57
N PRO A 439 -13.94 0.01 -8.90
CA PRO A 439 -12.87 0.85 -8.39
C PRO A 439 -11.95 0.06 -7.44
N GLU A 440 -10.66 0.40 -7.42
CA GLU A 440 -9.73 -0.19 -6.47
C GLU A 440 -10.15 0.10 -5.03
N THR A 441 -9.98 -0.90 -4.17
CA THR A 441 -10.23 -0.81 -2.73
C THR A 441 -8.95 -1.19 -1.98
N HIS A 442 -8.85 -0.81 -0.71
CA HIS A 442 -7.67 -1.15 0.10
C HIS A 442 -7.46 -2.67 0.28
N TRP A 443 -8.51 -3.50 0.13
CA TRP A 443 -8.40 -4.96 0.12
C TRP A 443 -7.71 -5.51 -1.13
N LYS A 444 -7.69 -4.73 -2.22
CA LYS A 444 -7.18 -5.15 -3.54
C LYS A 444 -7.76 -6.51 -3.93
N GLN A 445 -6.95 -7.42 -4.49
CA GLN A 445 -7.31 -8.81 -4.74
C GLN A 445 -6.18 -9.75 -4.30
N GLY A 446 -6.52 -11.00 -4.01
CA GLY A 446 -5.54 -12.05 -3.75
C GLY A 446 -5.11 -12.74 -5.04
N ILE A 447 -3.81 -12.69 -5.35
CA ILE A 447 -3.20 -13.34 -6.51
C ILE A 447 -2.54 -14.63 -6.03
N LEU A 448 -2.97 -15.74 -6.63
CA LEU A 448 -2.52 -17.10 -6.35
C LEU A 448 -1.68 -17.57 -7.52
N LEU A 449 -0.38 -17.26 -7.50
CA LEU A 449 0.54 -17.61 -8.59
C LEU A 449 0.70 -19.13 -8.69
N ALA A 450 0.39 -19.70 -9.86
CA ALA A 450 0.68 -21.09 -10.15
C ALA A 450 2.18 -21.26 -10.41
N ARG A 451 2.77 -22.34 -9.89
CA ARG A 451 4.19 -22.63 -10.17
C ARG A 451 4.38 -22.81 -11.69
N PRO A 452 5.50 -22.36 -12.28
CA PRO A 452 5.70 -22.40 -13.74
C PRO A 452 5.54 -23.79 -14.35
N GLN A 453 5.98 -24.81 -13.61
CA GLN A 453 5.83 -26.21 -14.00
C GLN A 453 4.37 -26.66 -14.03
N ASP A 454 3.49 -26.11 -13.20
CA ASP A 454 2.07 -26.48 -13.12
C ASP A 454 1.21 -25.61 -14.07
N ALA A 455 1.62 -24.35 -14.28
CA ALA A 455 1.06 -23.39 -15.23
C ALA A 455 1.26 -23.81 -16.70
N ALA A 456 2.42 -24.41 -17.02
CA ALA A 456 2.79 -24.81 -18.37
C ALA A 456 2.18 -26.15 -18.84
N LEU A 457 1.54 -26.91 -17.95
CA LEU A 457 1.03 -28.26 -18.22
C LEU A 457 -0.34 -28.30 -18.93
N GLY A 458 -0.68 -27.21 -19.62
CA GLY A 458 -1.71 -27.19 -20.64
C GLY A 458 -3.10 -26.85 -20.11
N ILE A 459 -3.67 -25.84 -20.74
CA ILE A 459 -5.10 -25.56 -20.70
C ILE A 459 -5.85 -26.76 -21.31
N PRO A 460 -6.94 -27.23 -20.69
CA PRO A 460 -7.77 -28.28 -21.27
C PRO A 460 -8.21 -27.91 -22.70
N GLU A 461 -8.28 -28.88 -23.63
CA GLU A 461 -8.78 -28.62 -25.00
C GLU A 461 -10.17 -27.99 -25.01
N SER A 462 -10.98 -28.29 -23.99
CA SER A 462 -12.30 -27.70 -23.77
C SER A 462 -12.28 -26.21 -23.42
N HIS A 463 -11.11 -25.61 -23.16
CA HIS A 463 -10.94 -24.25 -22.66
C HIS A 463 -11.66 -23.99 -21.32
N ALA A 464 -12.16 -25.03 -20.66
CA ALA A 464 -12.84 -24.96 -19.37
C ALA A 464 -11.89 -25.38 -18.25
N LEU A 465 -11.71 -24.52 -17.25
CA LEU A 465 -11.00 -24.80 -16.01
C LEU A 465 -12.04 -25.07 -14.91
N SER A 466 -11.89 -26.18 -14.22
CA SER A 466 -12.77 -26.55 -13.11
C SER A 466 -12.00 -27.29 -12.04
N GLY A 467 -12.53 -27.21 -10.82
CA GLY A 467 -11.98 -27.84 -9.64
C GLY A 467 -12.55 -27.22 -8.38
N GLU A 468 -11.78 -27.23 -7.31
CA GLU A 468 -12.18 -26.83 -5.98
C GLU A 468 -11.29 -25.70 -5.45
N VAL A 469 -11.93 -24.73 -4.81
CA VAL A 469 -11.28 -23.71 -3.98
C VAL A 469 -11.53 -24.06 -2.53
N SER A 470 -10.52 -23.91 -1.69
CA SER A 470 -10.57 -24.26 -0.28
C SER A 470 -9.96 -23.16 0.58
N PHE A 471 -10.59 -22.91 1.73
CA PHE A 471 -10.23 -21.87 2.69
C PHE A 471 -10.16 -22.51 4.07
N TYR A 472 -9.03 -22.35 4.75
CA TYR A 472 -8.83 -22.88 6.10
C TYR A 472 -8.02 -21.91 6.95
N ALA A 473 -8.27 -21.88 8.26
CA ALA A 473 -7.40 -21.19 9.20
C ALA A 473 -6.01 -21.85 9.21
N HIS A 474 -4.96 -21.03 9.30
CA HIS A 474 -3.59 -21.55 9.41
C HIS A 474 -3.40 -22.29 10.73
N SER A 475 -2.73 -23.44 10.71
CA SER A 475 -2.57 -24.31 11.89
C SER A 475 -1.79 -23.67 13.03
N ASP A 476 -0.82 -22.82 12.71
CA ASP A 476 0.03 -22.13 13.71
C ASP A 476 -0.47 -20.73 14.05
N ASN A 477 -1.41 -20.18 13.26
CA ASN A 477 -1.92 -18.82 13.43
C ASN A 477 -3.42 -18.79 13.10
N ALA A 478 -4.27 -18.67 14.13
CA ALA A 478 -5.72 -18.63 13.94
C ALA A 478 -6.21 -17.41 13.13
N ARG A 479 -5.39 -16.36 13.00
CA ARG A 479 -5.64 -15.18 12.15
C ARG A 479 -5.08 -15.35 10.73
N GLY A 480 -4.22 -16.33 10.51
CA GLY A 480 -3.70 -16.68 9.19
C GLY A 480 -4.72 -17.47 8.39
N LEU A 481 -4.58 -17.43 7.07
CA LEU A 481 -5.48 -18.09 6.13
C LEU A 481 -4.66 -18.91 5.12
N VAL A 482 -5.13 -20.11 4.83
CA VAL A 482 -4.58 -20.97 3.77
C VAL A 482 -5.63 -21.08 2.68
N LEU A 483 -5.25 -20.68 1.46
CA LEU A 483 -6.08 -20.85 0.27
C LEU A 483 -5.53 -22.03 -0.53
N GLY A 484 -6.38 -22.98 -0.89
CA GLY A 484 -6.02 -24.08 -1.78
C GLY A 484 -6.87 -24.09 -3.03
N VAL A 485 -6.26 -24.29 -4.18
CA VAL A 485 -6.99 -24.47 -5.45
C VAL A 485 -6.53 -25.78 -6.07
N ASN A 486 -7.49 -26.58 -6.54
CA ASN A 486 -7.21 -27.68 -7.44
C ASN A 486 -7.85 -27.41 -8.81
N TRP A 487 -7.22 -27.91 -9.87
CA TRP A 487 -7.71 -27.75 -11.23
C TRP A 487 -7.29 -28.92 -12.11
N LEU A 488 -8.17 -29.29 -13.04
CA LEU A 488 -7.89 -30.32 -14.03
C LEU A 488 -7.10 -29.75 -15.21
N THR A 489 -6.06 -30.46 -15.62
CA THR A 489 -5.32 -30.23 -16.88
C THR A 489 -5.36 -31.51 -17.72
N LYS A 490 -4.76 -31.46 -18.93
CA LYS A 490 -4.57 -32.65 -19.78
C LYS A 490 -3.75 -33.75 -19.10
N ASP A 491 -2.87 -33.40 -18.15
CA ASP A 491 -1.91 -34.30 -17.52
C ASP A 491 -2.38 -34.80 -16.14
N GLY A 492 -3.52 -34.33 -15.63
CA GLY A 492 -4.13 -34.80 -14.39
C GLY A 492 -4.77 -33.69 -13.53
N LEU A 493 -5.06 -34.03 -12.28
CA LEU A 493 -5.54 -33.08 -11.27
C LEU A 493 -4.33 -32.45 -10.56
N PHE A 494 -4.24 -31.12 -10.61
CA PHE A 494 -3.21 -30.34 -9.93
C PHE A 494 -3.80 -29.71 -8.68
N LYS A 495 -2.97 -29.54 -7.65
CA LYS A 495 -3.35 -28.88 -6.40
C LYS A 495 -2.20 -28.05 -5.88
N GLN A 496 -2.49 -26.81 -5.53
CA GLN A 496 -1.55 -25.90 -4.89
C GLN A 496 -2.23 -25.17 -3.74
N THR A 497 -1.44 -24.78 -2.75
CA THR A 497 -1.88 -24.02 -1.58
C THR A 497 -1.00 -22.79 -1.42
N TRP A 498 -1.60 -21.69 -0.95
CA TRP A 498 -0.94 -20.43 -0.68
C TRP A 498 -1.28 -20.00 0.74
N ASP A 499 -0.26 -19.56 1.46
CA ASP A 499 -0.36 -19.02 2.81
C ASP A 499 -0.57 -17.51 2.77
N LEU A 500 -1.39 -17.03 3.69
CA LEU A 500 -1.52 -15.62 4.04
C LEU A 500 -1.37 -15.55 5.57
N LYS A 501 -0.17 -15.18 6.04
CA LYS A 501 0.30 -15.38 7.42
C LYS A 501 0.27 -14.14 8.28
#